data_AF-K2EGT8-F1
#
_entry.id   AF-K2EGT8-F1
#
_cell.length_a   1.000
_cell.length_b   1.000
_cell.length_c   1.000
_cell.angle_alpha   90.00
_cell.angle_beta   90.00
_cell.angle_gamma   90.00
#
_symmetry.space_group_name_H-M   'P 1'
#
loop_
_entity.id
_entity.type
_entity.pdbx_description
1 polymer ?
#
loop_
_entity_poly.entity_id
_entity_poly.type
_entity_poly.pdbx_seq_one_letter_code
_entity_poly.pdbx_strand_id
1 'polypeptide(L)'
;MRLAERQRQLDVLLPTFSDLWHPQPFCQTRPRWCQGWPALADELLALADPEVAHLNSDGVAALALLARHIPAVAEIAGAVELPRQRGSVLVEQHSSWAWEIPGRKKQQVEAFASASQSSAHSIIDWCGGKGHLGRLLALQWQLPVHTLEIDPVLCADGAALASRQHIDHSFLNIDALTAAEWPKCGQHAVALHACGDLHRRLIEHGASVGVARFDIAPCCYHRGVKDTYQPLSGHLRTVLNRDDVRLAVTETVTASARLTLQRDKEMAWKLGFDCYRRTIAAGDYQSFKPVPAAWFRGSFIEFLTLMAARQALPQPAFAARA
;
A
#
# COMPACT_ATOMS: atom_id res chain seq x y z
N MET A 1 3.94 9.57 -24.32
CA MET A 1 4.87 10.36 -23.49
C MET A 1 5.93 9.43 -22.90
N ARG A 2 7.22 9.80 -22.89
CA ARG A 2 8.30 9.01 -22.24
C ARG A 2 8.14 9.08 -20.72
N LEU A 3 8.52 8.04 -19.96
CA LEU A 3 8.37 8.00 -18.49
C LEU A 3 9.01 9.20 -17.78
N ALA A 4 10.18 9.64 -18.23
CA ALA A 4 10.87 10.80 -17.67
C ALA A 4 10.08 12.12 -17.85
N GLU A 5 9.34 12.26 -18.95
CA GLU A 5 8.49 13.44 -19.18
C GLU A 5 7.27 13.42 -18.24
N ARG A 6 6.64 12.24 -18.10
CA ARG A 6 5.55 12.04 -17.13
C ARG A 6 5.98 12.41 -15.71
N GLN A 7 7.16 11.92 -15.30
CA GLN A 7 7.71 12.21 -13.99
C GLN A 7 7.96 13.71 -13.78
N ARG A 8 8.58 14.39 -14.74
CA ARG A 8 8.78 15.85 -14.66
C ARG A 8 7.47 16.61 -14.54
N GLN A 9 6.46 16.21 -15.31
CA GLN A 9 5.15 16.83 -15.25
C GLN A 9 4.53 16.64 -13.85
N LEU A 10 4.54 15.43 -13.30
CA LEU A 10 4.08 15.17 -11.94
C LEU A 10 4.87 15.95 -10.89
N ASP A 11 6.19 16.09 -11.08
CA ASP A 11 7.07 16.80 -10.16
C ASP A 11 6.82 18.33 -10.13
N VAL A 12 6.14 18.86 -11.15
CA VAL A 12 5.65 20.24 -11.19
C VAL A 12 4.23 20.34 -10.64
N LEU A 13 3.34 19.41 -11.02
CA LEU A 13 1.92 19.47 -10.66
C LEU A 13 1.66 19.13 -9.20
N LEU A 14 2.34 18.12 -8.62
CA LEU A 14 2.10 17.69 -7.25
C LEU A 14 2.36 18.82 -6.23
N PRO A 15 3.48 19.57 -6.27
CA PRO A 15 3.66 20.71 -5.38
C PRO A 15 2.65 21.83 -5.63
N THR A 16 2.21 22.02 -6.87
CA THR A 16 1.24 23.07 -7.23
C THR A 16 -0.13 22.82 -6.59
N PHE A 17 -0.53 21.57 -6.46
CA PHE A 17 -1.81 21.18 -5.85
C PHE A 17 -1.65 20.60 -4.44
N SER A 18 -0.54 20.90 -3.74
CA SER A 18 -0.28 20.38 -2.39
C SER A 18 -1.42 20.65 -1.43
N ASP A 19 -2.07 21.81 -1.53
CA ASP A 19 -3.18 22.19 -0.67
C ASP A 19 -4.37 21.22 -0.78
N LEU A 20 -4.54 20.48 -1.88
CA LEU A 20 -5.62 19.51 -2.05
C LEU A 20 -5.29 18.15 -1.42
N TRP A 21 -4.06 17.64 -1.59
CA TRP A 21 -3.72 16.27 -1.23
C TRP A 21 -2.90 16.13 0.06
N HIS A 22 -2.17 17.17 0.49
CA HIS A 22 -1.33 17.14 1.69
C HIS A 22 -2.14 17.22 3.01
N PRO A 23 -3.27 17.94 3.11
CA PRO A 23 -4.06 17.94 4.35
C PRO A 23 -4.49 16.54 4.76
N GLN A 24 -4.32 16.21 6.03
CA GLN A 24 -4.70 14.91 6.57
C GLN A 24 -6.14 14.96 7.12
N PRO A 25 -7.14 14.36 6.45
CA PRO A 25 -8.55 14.54 6.82
C PRO A 25 -8.87 14.01 8.23
N PHE A 26 -8.12 13.02 8.71
CA PHE A 26 -8.30 12.49 10.07
C PHE A 26 -7.82 13.46 11.16
N CYS A 27 -6.85 14.32 10.85
CA CYS A 27 -6.23 15.24 11.81
C CYS A 27 -6.85 16.65 11.70
N GLN A 28 -7.27 17.03 10.49
CA GLN A 28 -7.77 18.35 10.15
C GLN A 28 -9.25 18.29 9.82
N THR A 29 -10.10 18.82 10.72
CA THR A 29 -11.57 18.80 10.56
C THR A 29 -12.04 19.52 9.30
N ARG A 30 -11.43 20.65 8.96
CA ARG A 30 -11.71 21.39 7.73
C ARG A 30 -10.41 21.90 7.13
N PRO A 31 -9.89 21.28 6.07
CA PRO A 31 -8.70 21.75 5.38
C PRO A 31 -8.84 23.19 4.87
N ARG A 32 -7.72 23.91 4.77
CA ARG A 32 -7.71 25.31 4.30
C ARG A 32 -8.22 25.46 2.86
N TRP A 33 -8.01 24.46 2.02
CA TRP A 33 -8.49 24.49 0.63
C TRP A 33 -10.01 24.68 0.52
N CYS A 34 -10.79 24.28 1.54
CA CYS A 34 -12.24 24.50 1.54
C CYS A 34 -12.62 25.98 1.53
N GLN A 35 -11.75 26.87 2.02
CA GLN A 35 -11.97 28.32 1.94
C GLN A 35 -11.58 28.88 0.56
N GLY A 36 -10.57 28.28 -0.08
CA GLY A 36 -10.12 28.65 -1.44
C GLY A 36 -11.07 28.17 -2.53
N TRP A 37 -11.72 27.02 -2.35
CA TRP A 37 -12.69 26.43 -3.28
C TRP A 37 -13.99 26.02 -2.57
N PRO A 38 -14.82 26.99 -2.13
CA PRO A 38 -16.06 26.69 -1.40
C PRO A 38 -17.06 25.87 -2.22
N ALA A 39 -17.20 26.14 -3.52
CA ALA A 39 -18.09 25.38 -4.39
C ALA A 39 -17.68 23.89 -4.50
N LEU A 40 -16.38 23.59 -4.56
CA LEU A 40 -15.87 22.23 -4.50
C LEU A 40 -16.17 21.57 -3.15
N ALA A 41 -15.99 22.30 -2.06
CA ALA A 41 -16.27 21.79 -0.72
C ALA A 41 -17.76 21.46 -0.55
N ASP A 42 -18.65 22.34 -1.01
CA ASP A 42 -20.10 22.14 -0.93
C ASP A 42 -20.54 20.94 -1.79
N GLU A 43 -20.00 20.80 -3.00
CA GLU A 43 -20.29 19.64 -3.86
C GLU A 43 -19.82 18.32 -3.21
N LEU A 44 -18.60 18.29 -2.67
CA LEU A 44 -18.07 17.10 -2.00
C LEU A 44 -18.87 16.71 -0.74
N LEU A 45 -19.37 17.70 0.01
CA LEU A 45 -20.20 17.47 1.20
C LEU A 45 -21.64 17.05 0.86
N ALA A 46 -22.10 17.30 -0.37
CA ALA A 46 -23.42 16.90 -0.85
C ALA A 46 -23.45 15.47 -1.41
N LEU A 47 -22.29 14.85 -1.66
CA LEU A 47 -22.20 13.48 -2.17
C LEU A 47 -22.79 12.46 -1.20
N ALA A 48 -23.56 11.52 -1.73
CA ALA A 48 -24.00 10.34 -0.98
C ALA A 48 -22.85 9.32 -0.84
N ASP A 49 -22.94 8.45 0.17
CA ASP A 49 -21.93 7.42 0.45
C ASP A 49 -21.53 6.57 -0.77
N PRO A 50 -22.44 6.13 -1.67
CA PRO A 50 -22.07 5.38 -2.86
C PRO A 50 -21.22 6.20 -3.86
N GLU A 51 -21.47 7.50 -3.98
CA GLU A 51 -20.71 8.39 -4.85
C GLU A 51 -19.30 8.62 -4.30
N VAL A 52 -19.20 8.82 -2.99
CA VAL A 52 -17.90 8.89 -2.29
C VAL A 52 -17.11 7.59 -2.48
N ALA A 53 -17.76 6.43 -2.36
CA ALA A 53 -17.12 5.14 -2.58
C ALA A 53 -16.65 4.97 -4.03
N HIS A 54 -17.44 5.42 -5.01
CA HIS A 54 -17.06 5.40 -6.42
C HIS A 54 -15.82 6.28 -6.67
N LEU A 55 -15.82 7.53 -6.22
CA LEU A 55 -14.68 8.44 -6.43
C LEU A 55 -13.41 7.95 -5.73
N ASN A 56 -13.53 7.28 -4.58
CA ASN A 56 -12.36 6.67 -3.91
C ASN A 56 -11.76 5.47 -4.65
N SER A 57 -12.53 4.81 -5.53
CA SER A 57 -12.07 3.64 -6.32
C SER A 57 -11.76 3.96 -7.77
N ASP A 58 -12.14 5.15 -8.25
CA ASP A 58 -11.89 5.61 -9.61
C ASP A 58 -11.19 6.99 -9.61
N GLY A 59 -9.85 6.95 -9.67
CA GLY A 59 -9.03 8.16 -9.72
C GLY A 59 -9.30 9.04 -10.95
N VAL A 60 -9.79 8.48 -12.06
CA VAL A 60 -10.13 9.27 -13.26
C VAL A 60 -11.42 10.04 -13.00
N ALA A 61 -12.44 9.39 -12.43
CA ALA A 61 -13.67 10.06 -12.02
C ALA A 61 -13.42 11.15 -10.96
N ALA A 62 -12.54 10.87 -9.97
CA ALA A 62 -12.14 11.85 -8.97
C ALA A 62 -11.44 13.08 -9.59
N LEU A 63 -10.47 12.87 -10.49
CA LEU A 63 -9.80 13.95 -11.20
C LEU A 63 -10.78 14.74 -12.08
N ALA A 64 -11.74 14.08 -12.73
CA ALA A 64 -12.76 14.74 -13.54
C ALA A 64 -13.69 15.64 -12.70
N LEU A 65 -14.04 15.24 -11.47
CA LEU A 65 -14.76 16.09 -10.52
C LEU A 65 -13.94 17.30 -10.12
N LEU A 66 -12.67 17.09 -9.72
CA LEU A 66 -11.78 18.17 -9.34
C LEU A 66 -11.57 19.17 -10.50
N ALA A 67 -11.43 18.67 -11.73
CA ALA A 67 -11.22 19.49 -12.92
C ALA A 67 -12.39 20.45 -13.24
N ARG A 68 -13.61 20.18 -12.76
CA ARG A 68 -14.73 21.12 -12.90
C ARG A 68 -14.51 22.43 -12.13
N HIS A 69 -13.77 22.36 -11.02
CA HIS A 69 -13.46 23.50 -10.15
C HIS A 69 -12.04 24.01 -10.36
N ILE A 70 -11.11 23.12 -10.73
CA ILE A 70 -9.68 23.39 -10.86
C ILE A 70 -9.18 22.75 -12.16
N PRO A 71 -9.42 23.38 -13.34
CA PRO A 71 -9.18 22.75 -14.65
C PRO A 71 -7.77 22.20 -14.85
N ALA A 72 -6.75 22.85 -14.29
CA ALA A 72 -5.36 22.42 -14.40
C ALA A 72 -5.07 21.04 -13.75
N VAL A 73 -5.93 20.55 -12.85
CA VAL A 73 -5.82 19.19 -12.27
C VAL A 73 -6.01 18.10 -13.32
N ALA A 74 -6.71 18.38 -14.43
CA ALA A 74 -6.91 17.43 -15.52
C ALA A 74 -5.59 16.94 -16.14
N GLU A 75 -4.52 17.75 -16.06
CA GLU A 75 -3.20 17.38 -16.57
C GLU A 75 -2.57 16.18 -15.83
N ILE A 76 -2.97 15.94 -14.57
CA ILE A 76 -2.46 14.82 -13.77
C ILE A 76 -2.84 13.47 -14.40
N ALA A 77 -4.06 13.35 -14.94
CA ALA A 77 -4.60 12.08 -15.44
C ALA A 77 -3.69 11.45 -16.53
N GLY A 78 -3.24 12.26 -17.49
CA GLY A 78 -2.35 11.78 -18.56
C GLY A 78 -0.92 11.46 -18.10
N ALA A 79 -0.49 12.06 -16.99
CA ALA A 79 0.83 11.86 -16.42
C ALA A 79 0.91 10.60 -15.54
N VAL A 80 -0.17 10.22 -14.86
CA VAL A 80 -0.23 9.01 -14.01
C VAL A 80 -0.59 7.73 -14.76
N GLU A 81 -1.11 7.82 -15.99
CA GLU A 81 -1.48 6.65 -16.77
C GLU A 81 -0.24 5.80 -17.12
N LEU A 82 -0.13 4.57 -16.62
CA LEU A 82 0.99 3.67 -16.92
C LEU A 82 0.67 2.74 -18.09
N PRO A 83 1.66 2.41 -18.94
CA PRO A 83 1.49 1.38 -19.97
C PRO A 83 1.04 0.07 -19.33
N ARG A 84 0.01 -0.55 -19.90
CA ARG A 84 -0.47 -1.86 -19.45
C ARG A 84 0.23 -2.96 -20.22
N GLN A 85 0.88 -3.87 -19.51
CA GLN A 85 1.37 -5.10 -20.11
C GLN A 85 0.22 -6.09 -20.21
N ARG A 86 0.01 -6.65 -21.41
CA ARG A 86 -0.96 -7.74 -21.57
C ARG A 86 -0.38 -8.98 -20.89
N GLY A 87 -1.17 -9.58 -20.01
CA GLY A 87 -0.78 -10.83 -19.37
C GLY A 87 -0.65 -11.96 -20.40
N SER A 88 0.33 -12.82 -20.23
CA SER A 88 0.41 -14.11 -20.91
C SER A 88 -0.51 -15.12 -20.22
N VAL A 89 -1.04 -16.04 -21.02
CA VAL A 89 -1.75 -17.21 -20.49
C VAL A 89 -0.75 -18.07 -19.73
N LEU A 90 -1.05 -18.37 -18.47
CA LEU A 90 -0.26 -19.28 -17.67
C LEU A 90 -0.53 -20.71 -18.11
N VAL A 91 0.52 -21.54 -18.11
CA VAL A 91 0.37 -22.99 -18.29
C VAL A 91 -0.46 -23.52 -17.12
N GLU A 92 -1.50 -24.30 -17.41
CA GLU A 92 -2.34 -24.88 -16.38
C GLU A 92 -1.50 -25.82 -15.50
N GLN A 93 -1.57 -25.60 -14.19
CA GLN A 93 -0.83 -26.37 -13.20
C GLN A 93 -1.81 -27.21 -12.39
N HIS A 94 -1.39 -28.40 -11.97
CA HIS A 94 -2.20 -29.23 -11.08
C HIS A 94 -2.58 -28.46 -9.81
N SER A 95 -3.84 -28.56 -9.38
CA SER A 95 -4.40 -27.74 -8.27
C SER A 95 -3.58 -27.77 -6.97
N SER A 96 -2.80 -28.83 -6.76
CA SER A 96 -1.87 -28.96 -5.63
C SER A 96 -0.80 -27.87 -5.55
N TRP A 97 -0.50 -27.16 -6.65
CA TRP A 97 0.45 -26.07 -6.58
C TRP A 97 -0.01 -24.95 -5.64
N ALA A 98 -1.32 -24.71 -5.60
CA ALA A 98 -1.94 -23.67 -4.79
C ALA A 98 -2.26 -24.12 -3.37
N TRP A 99 -1.77 -25.29 -2.93
CA TRP A 99 -1.90 -25.73 -1.54
C TRP A 99 -1.31 -24.69 -0.58
N GLU A 100 -2.07 -24.45 0.50
CA GLU A 100 -1.79 -23.43 1.53
C GLU A 100 -1.80 -21.98 1.03
N ILE A 101 -2.30 -21.70 -0.18
CA ILE A 101 -2.42 -20.34 -0.70
C ILE A 101 -3.87 -19.84 -0.56
N PRO A 102 -4.15 -18.85 0.30
CA PRO A 102 -5.49 -18.24 0.36
C PRO A 102 -5.90 -17.66 -0.99
N GLY A 103 -7.18 -17.75 -1.35
CA GLY A 103 -7.67 -17.40 -2.69
C GLY A 103 -7.25 -16.02 -3.21
N ARG A 104 -7.26 -14.98 -2.35
CA ARG A 104 -6.77 -13.63 -2.73
C ARG A 104 -5.26 -13.60 -3.01
N LYS A 105 -4.46 -14.29 -2.20
CA LYS A 105 -3.01 -14.40 -2.42
C LYS A 105 -2.72 -15.17 -3.71
N LYS A 106 -3.51 -16.22 -3.98
CA LYS A 106 -3.44 -16.99 -5.23
C LYS A 106 -3.68 -16.09 -6.45
N GLN A 107 -4.76 -15.31 -6.45
CA GLN A 107 -5.07 -14.37 -7.53
C GLN A 107 -3.94 -13.35 -7.76
N GLN A 108 -3.34 -12.81 -6.70
CA GLN A 108 -2.21 -11.89 -6.83
C GLN A 108 -0.97 -12.56 -7.44
N VAL A 109 -0.67 -13.79 -7.01
CA VAL A 109 0.46 -14.58 -7.54
C VAL A 109 0.25 -14.93 -9.01
N GLU A 110 -0.96 -15.36 -9.39
CA GLU A 110 -1.33 -15.63 -10.79
C GLU A 110 -1.27 -14.36 -11.65
N ALA A 111 -1.83 -13.25 -11.17
CA ALA A 111 -1.79 -11.98 -11.88
C ALA A 111 -0.35 -11.50 -12.12
N PHE A 112 0.48 -11.56 -11.07
CA PHE A 112 1.91 -11.24 -11.18
C PHE A 112 2.61 -12.13 -12.20
N ALA A 113 2.46 -13.45 -12.08
CA ALA A 113 3.09 -14.40 -12.99
C ALA A 113 2.63 -14.19 -14.44
N SER A 114 1.35 -13.88 -14.66
CA SER A 114 0.81 -13.61 -15.99
C SER A 114 1.40 -12.35 -16.62
N ALA A 115 1.72 -11.33 -15.81
CA ALA A 115 2.31 -10.09 -16.29
C ALA A 115 3.84 -10.19 -16.45
N SER A 116 4.45 -11.30 -16.06
CA SER A 116 5.89 -11.47 -15.96
C SER A 116 6.40 -12.46 -17.00
N GLN A 117 7.63 -12.28 -17.47
CA GLN A 117 8.29 -13.21 -18.38
C GLN A 117 9.77 -13.26 -18.05
N SER A 118 10.43 -14.41 -18.23
CA SER A 118 11.86 -14.53 -17.94
C SER A 118 12.63 -15.01 -19.15
N SER A 119 13.80 -14.41 -19.35
CA SER A 119 14.88 -14.91 -20.21
C SER A 119 16.17 -15.13 -19.42
N ALA A 120 16.09 -15.08 -18.08
CA ALA A 120 17.22 -15.30 -17.18
C ALA A 120 17.45 -16.79 -16.93
N HIS A 121 18.63 -17.13 -16.40
CA HIS A 121 18.99 -18.51 -16.07
C HIS A 121 18.45 -18.99 -14.70
N SER A 122 18.08 -18.06 -13.82
CA SER A 122 17.44 -18.37 -12.53
C SER A 122 16.69 -17.16 -11.98
N ILE A 123 15.85 -17.41 -10.98
CA ILE A 123 14.98 -16.42 -10.35
C ILE A 123 15.42 -16.21 -8.90
N ILE A 124 15.29 -14.98 -8.41
CA ILE A 124 15.41 -14.62 -7.01
C ILE A 124 14.08 -14.00 -6.53
N ASP A 125 13.34 -14.72 -5.68
CA ASP A 125 12.08 -14.30 -5.06
C ASP A 125 12.38 -13.62 -3.72
N TRP A 126 12.31 -12.29 -3.72
CA TRP A 126 12.78 -11.44 -2.64
C TRP A 126 11.69 -11.22 -1.58
N CYS A 127 11.96 -11.64 -0.34
CA CYS A 127 10.98 -11.66 0.76
C CYS A 127 9.78 -12.55 0.44
N GLY A 128 10.04 -13.75 -0.05
CA GLY A 128 9.02 -14.62 -0.64
C GLY A 128 8.13 -15.37 0.36
N GLY A 129 8.40 -15.31 1.67
CA GLY A 129 7.68 -16.11 2.67
C GLY A 129 7.80 -17.60 2.38
N LYS A 130 6.67 -18.29 2.29
CA LYS A 130 6.60 -19.71 1.85
C LYS A 130 6.91 -19.92 0.35
N GLY A 131 7.38 -18.90 -0.36
CA GLY A 131 7.78 -18.96 -1.76
C GLY A 131 6.60 -19.20 -2.72
N HIS A 132 5.38 -18.74 -2.39
CA HIS A 132 4.21 -18.96 -3.24
C HIS A 132 4.39 -18.43 -4.67
N LEU A 133 5.01 -17.27 -4.82
CA LEU A 133 5.34 -16.71 -6.12
C LEU A 133 6.45 -17.53 -6.78
N GLY A 134 7.60 -17.70 -6.11
CA GLY A 134 8.72 -18.49 -6.61
C GLY A 134 8.31 -19.88 -7.09
N ARG A 135 7.49 -20.60 -6.32
CA ARG A 135 6.99 -21.94 -6.68
C ARG A 135 6.18 -21.94 -7.97
N LEU A 136 5.29 -20.96 -8.17
CA LEU A 136 4.55 -20.85 -9.43
C LEU A 136 5.49 -20.52 -10.58
N LEU A 137 6.42 -19.58 -10.41
CA LEU A 137 7.35 -19.17 -11.45
C LEU A 137 8.31 -20.31 -11.84
N ALA A 138 8.77 -21.13 -10.88
CA ALA A 138 9.56 -22.33 -11.14
C ALA A 138 8.80 -23.28 -12.10
N LEU A 139 7.51 -23.51 -11.85
CA LEU A 139 6.67 -24.36 -12.69
C LEU A 139 6.40 -23.75 -14.07
N GLN A 140 6.17 -22.43 -14.14
CA GLN A 140 5.84 -21.75 -15.40
C GLN A 140 7.05 -21.61 -16.33
N TRP A 141 8.22 -21.33 -15.77
CA TRP A 141 9.42 -21.02 -16.55
C TRP A 141 10.44 -22.15 -16.56
N GLN A 142 10.25 -23.20 -15.73
CA GLN A 142 11.19 -24.32 -15.59
C GLN A 142 12.61 -23.83 -15.26
N LEU A 143 12.69 -22.85 -14.36
CA LEU A 143 13.95 -22.23 -13.92
C LEU A 143 14.19 -22.48 -12.43
N PRO A 144 15.46 -22.59 -12.01
CA PRO A 144 15.82 -22.59 -10.59
C PRO A 144 15.38 -21.32 -9.89
N VAL A 145 14.86 -21.46 -8.67
CA VAL A 145 14.43 -20.33 -7.83
C VAL A 145 15.21 -20.30 -6.53
N HIS A 146 15.59 -19.10 -6.10
CA HIS A 146 16.08 -18.82 -4.76
C HIS A 146 15.08 -17.91 -4.07
N THR A 147 14.54 -18.28 -2.90
CA THR A 147 13.71 -17.39 -2.08
C THR A 147 14.49 -16.90 -0.88
N LEU A 148 14.55 -15.58 -0.69
CA LEU A 148 15.04 -15.00 0.57
C LEU A 148 13.87 -14.77 1.51
N GLU A 149 14.01 -15.25 2.74
CA GLU A 149 13.03 -15.06 3.80
C GLU A 149 13.74 -15.06 5.17
N ILE A 150 13.36 -14.14 6.06
CA ILE A 150 14.01 -13.99 7.37
C ILE A 150 13.42 -14.97 8.40
N ASP A 151 12.17 -15.39 8.24
CA ASP A 151 11.52 -16.34 9.13
C ASP A 151 11.91 -17.79 8.79
N PRO A 152 12.65 -18.50 9.67
CA PRO A 152 13.10 -19.86 9.40
C PRO A 152 11.94 -20.86 9.28
N VAL A 153 10.80 -20.61 9.93
CA VAL A 153 9.61 -21.47 9.83
C VAL A 153 9.01 -21.36 8.43
N LEU A 154 8.91 -20.15 7.89
CA LEU A 154 8.43 -19.94 6.52
C LEU A 154 9.37 -20.55 5.47
N CYS A 155 10.69 -20.48 5.70
CA CYS A 155 11.67 -21.16 4.86
C CYS A 155 11.46 -22.68 4.86
N ALA A 156 11.30 -23.30 6.05
CA ALA A 156 11.12 -24.74 6.18
C ALA A 156 9.80 -25.21 5.53
N ASP A 157 8.69 -24.50 5.78
CA ASP A 157 7.39 -24.77 5.15
C ASP A 157 7.48 -24.67 3.62
N GLY A 158 8.11 -23.60 3.12
CA GLY A 158 8.32 -23.38 1.70
C GLY A 158 9.13 -24.49 1.04
N ALA A 159 10.25 -24.89 1.65
CA ALA A 159 11.10 -25.97 1.16
C ALA A 159 10.35 -27.32 1.11
N ALA A 160 9.55 -27.64 2.14
CA ALA A 160 8.74 -28.85 2.16
C ALA A 160 7.66 -28.85 1.06
N LEU A 161 7.11 -27.69 0.71
CA LEU A 161 6.14 -27.55 -0.37
C LEU A 161 6.80 -27.65 -1.75
N ALA A 162 7.97 -27.02 -1.93
CA ALA A 162 8.75 -27.12 -3.16
C ALA A 162 9.21 -28.56 -3.44
N SER A 163 9.69 -29.27 -2.42
CA SER A 163 10.09 -30.67 -2.53
C SER A 163 8.94 -31.57 -3.00
N ARG A 164 7.73 -31.36 -2.47
CA ARG A 164 6.51 -32.07 -2.89
C ARG A 164 6.10 -31.79 -4.34
N GLN A 165 6.56 -30.68 -4.92
CA GLN A 165 6.30 -30.31 -6.32
C GLN A 165 7.43 -30.71 -7.27
N HIS A 166 8.53 -31.26 -6.74
CA HIS A 166 9.72 -31.62 -7.52
C HIS A 166 10.29 -30.46 -8.35
N ILE A 167 10.31 -29.24 -7.77
CA ILE A 167 10.91 -28.05 -8.39
C ILE A 167 12.28 -27.74 -7.80
N ASP A 168 13.18 -27.18 -8.61
CA ASP A 168 14.46 -26.66 -8.17
C ASP A 168 14.27 -25.29 -7.49
N HIS A 169 14.04 -25.33 -6.17
CA HIS A 169 13.73 -24.14 -5.38
C HIS A 169 14.44 -24.19 -4.03
N SER A 170 15.43 -23.32 -3.87
CA SER A 170 16.20 -23.15 -2.64
C SER A 170 15.63 -22.02 -1.78
N PHE A 171 15.51 -22.26 -0.47
CA PHE A 171 15.11 -21.25 0.52
C PHE A 171 16.32 -20.81 1.33
N LEU A 172 16.53 -19.49 1.39
CA LEU A 172 17.68 -18.86 2.02
C LEU A 172 17.17 -18.07 3.22
N ASN A 173 17.47 -18.56 4.43
CA ASN A 173 17.09 -17.90 5.67
C ASN A 173 18.00 -16.70 5.95
N ILE A 174 17.73 -15.58 5.29
CA ILE A 174 18.58 -14.39 5.27
C ILE A 174 17.69 -13.15 5.34
N ASP A 175 18.12 -12.15 6.11
CA ASP A 175 17.50 -10.82 6.07
C ASP A 175 17.83 -10.15 4.73
N ALA A 176 16.79 -9.96 3.92
CA ALA A 176 16.87 -9.29 2.63
C ALA A 176 17.47 -7.87 2.71
N LEU A 177 17.30 -7.13 3.81
CA LEU A 177 17.89 -5.79 3.94
C LEU A 177 19.41 -5.83 4.04
N THR A 178 19.97 -6.93 4.54
CA THR A 178 21.41 -7.08 4.84
C THR A 178 22.09 -8.13 3.96
N ALA A 179 21.35 -8.82 3.09
CA ALA A 179 21.89 -9.76 2.13
C ALA A 179 22.89 -9.08 1.19
N ALA A 180 24.18 -9.32 1.43
CA ALA A 180 25.28 -8.76 0.64
C ALA A 180 25.64 -9.62 -0.58
N GLU A 181 25.34 -10.92 -0.51
CA GLU A 181 25.65 -11.87 -1.58
C GLU A 181 24.51 -12.03 -2.61
N TRP A 182 23.36 -11.41 -2.38
CA TRP A 182 22.15 -11.57 -3.20
C TRP A 182 21.52 -10.21 -3.49
N PRO A 183 20.96 -10.00 -4.69
CA PRO A 183 20.81 -10.96 -5.79
C PRO A 183 22.12 -11.21 -6.56
N LYS A 184 22.16 -12.24 -7.42
CA LYS A 184 23.32 -12.55 -8.28
C LYS A 184 23.17 -11.92 -9.67
N CYS A 185 24.31 -11.64 -10.32
CA CYS A 185 24.37 -11.16 -11.71
C CYS A 185 23.59 -12.11 -12.63
N GLY A 186 22.87 -11.56 -13.61
CA GLY A 186 22.13 -12.34 -14.61
C GLY A 186 20.81 -12.96 -14.14
N GLN A 187 20.48 -12.90 -12.84
CA GLN A 187 19.20 -13.40 -12.34
C GLN A 187 18.02 -12.51 -12.75
N HIS A 188 16.82 -13.09 -12.74
CA HIS A 188 15.57 -12.35 -12.71
C HIS A 188 15.13 -12.14 -11.27
N ALA A 189 15.16 -10.88 -10.81
CA ALA A 189 14.66 -10.48 -9.52
C ALA A 189 13.15 -10.25 -9.52
N VAL A 190 12.43 -11.00 -8.68
CA VAL A 190 10.99 -10.86 -8.49
C VAL A 190 10.67 -10.50 -7.05
N ALA A 191 9.66 -9.65 -6.85
CA ALA A 191 9.17 -9.36 -5.50
C ALA A 191 7.69 -8.98 -5.50
N LEU A 192 6.87 -9.77 -4.80
CA LEU A 192 5.45 -9.48 -4.59
C LEU A 192 5.22 -9.18 -3.11
N HIS A 193 4.98 -7.90 -2.79
CA HIS A 193 4.89 -7.33 -1.44
C HIS A 193 6.23 -7.15 -0.69
N ALA A 194 7.32 -6.89 -1.40
CA ALA A 194 8.55 -6.37 -0.78
C ALA A 194 8.33 -4.92 -0.31
N CYS A 195 7.79 -4.76 0.90
CA CYS A 195 7.34 -3.46 1.39
C CYS A 195 8.50 -2.52 1.79
N GLY A 196 8.36 -1.21 1.55
CA GLY A 196 9.29 -0.18 2.05
C GLY A 196 10.74 -0.39 1.58
N ASP A 197 11.71 -0.34 2.49
CA ASP A 197 13.13 -0.50 2.14
C ASP A 197 13.48 -1.86 1.49
N LEU A 198 12.62 -2.88 1.62
CA LEU A 198 12.88 -4.20 1.03
C LEU A 198 12.95 -4.16 -0.50
N HIS A 199 11.99 -3.54 -1.19
CA HIS A 199 12.07 -3.44 -2.66
C HIS A 199 13.16 -2.45 -3.10
N ARG A 200 13.40 -1.41 -2.30
CA ARG A 200 14.43 -0.41 -2.62
C ARG A 200 15.81 -1.05 -2.60
N ARG A 201 16.11 -1.81 -1.54
CA ARG A 201 17.35 -2.58 -1.42
C ARG A 201 17.53 -3.54 -2.61
N LEU A 202 16.47 -4.24 -3.01
CA LEU A 202 16.50 -5.11 -4.19
C LEU A 202 16.86 -4.35 -5.47
N ILE A 203 16.22 -3.21 -5.72
CA ILE A 203 16.45 -2.41 -6.93
C ILE A 203 17.88 -1.86 -6.94
N GLU A 204 18.30 -1.18 -5.86
CA GLU A 204 19.61 -0.54 -5.76
C GLU A 204 20.73 -1.59 -5.87
N HIS A 205 20.65 -2.66 -5.08
CA HIS A 205 21.69 -3.67 -5.05
C HIS A 205 21.67 -4.54 -6.32
N GLY A 206 20.49 -4.95 -6.78
CA GLY A 206 20.36 -5.72 -8.01
C GLY A 206 20.88 -4.97 -9.23
N ALA A 207 20.63 -3.66 -9.32
CA ALA A 207 21.18 -2.84 -10.39
C ALA A 207 22.71 -2.77 -10.30
N SER A 208 23.27 -2.64 -9.09
CA SER A 208 24.73 -2.61 -8.89
C SER A 208 25.43 -3.92 -9.25
N VAL A 209 24.76 -5.06 -9.09
CA VAL A 209 25.30 -6.40 -9.37
C VAL A 209 24.99 -6.87 -10.80
N GLY A 210 24.09 -6.19 -11.52
CA GLY A 210 23.74 -6.55 -12.89
C GLY A 210 22.74 -7.71 -12.98
N VAL A 211 21.68 -7.68 -12.18
CA VAL A 211 20.53 -8.58 -12.43
C VAL A 211 19.96 -8.28 -13.82
N ALA A 212 19.52 -9.32 -14.53
CA ALA A 212 19.08 -9.20 -15.91
C ALA A 212 17.71 -8.52 -16.03
N ARG A 213 16.84 -8.69 -15.02
CA ARG A 213 15.46 -8.22 -15.06
C ARG A 213 14.90 -8.01 -13.66
N PHE A 214 13.94 -7.10 -13.55
CA PHE A 214 13.12 -6.87 -12.37
C PHE A 214 11.64 -6.93 -12.74
N ASP A 215 10.88 -7.78 -12.05
CA ASP A 215 9.42 -7.68 -11.99
C ASP A 215 9.07 -7.46 -10.49
N ILE A 216 8.53 -6.29 -10.12
CA ILE A 216 8.35 -5.91 -8.70
C ILE A 216 6.97 -5.28 -8.51
N ALA A 217 6.24 -5.77 -7.52
CA ALA A 217 4.97 -5.22 -7.05
C ALA A 217 5.10 -4.86 -5.55
N PRO A 218 5.74 -3.73 -5.22
CA PRO A 218 5.97 -3.34 -3.84
C PRO A 218 4.70 -2.78 -3.18
N CYS A 219 4.75 -2.73 -1.85
CA CYS A 219 3.67 -2.23 -1.00
C CYS A 219 4.23 -1.31 0.08
N CYS A 220 3.34 -0.61 0.79
CA CYS A 220 3.68 0.17 1.99
C CYS A 220 4.94 1.04 1.84
N TYR A 221 5.00 1.88 0.80
CA TYR A 221 6.15 2.73 0.48
C TYR A 221 6.66 3.60 1.64
N HIS A 222 5.79 3.90 2.61
CA HIS A 222 6.11 4.69 3.80
C HIS A 222 6.97 3.94 4.83
N ARG A 223 7.08 2.61 4.74
CA ARG A 223 7.96 1.84 5.63
C ARG A 223 9.41 2.11 5.26
N GLY A 224 10.26 2.38 6.26
CA GLY A 224 11.65 2.79 6.04
C GLY A 224 11.84 4.31 5.91
N VAL A 225 10.79 5.06 5.57
CA VAL A 225 10.84 6.52 5.53
C VAL A 225 10.92 7.08 6.95
N LYS A 226 12.05 7.72 7.26
CA LYS A 226 12.29 8.46 8.51
C LYS A 226 11.68 9.85 8.42
N ASP A 227 12.33 10.75 7.69
CA ASP A 227 11.92 12.15 7.56
C ASP A 227 11.40 12.46 6.16
N THR A 228 12.23 12.20 5.15
CA THR A 228 11.96 12.51 3.74
C THR A 228 12.18 11.29 2.87
N TYR A 229 11.23 11.02 1.99
CA TYR A 229 11.32 9.96 0.99
C TYR A 229 12.44 10.26 -0.01
N GLN A 230 13.30 9.27 -0.24
CA GLN A 230 14.39 9.39 -1.20
C GLN A 230 13.98 8.77 -2.53
N PRO A 231 13.71 9.53 -3.59
CA PRO A 231 13.43 8.94 -4.91
C PRO A 231 14.67 8.22 -5.47
N LEU A 232 14.47 7.05 -6.08
CA LEU A 232 15.54 6.32 -6.80
C LEU A 232 15.88 6.94 -8.17
N SER A 233 15.01 7.82 -8.67
CA SER A 233 15.17 8.50 -9.97
C SER A 233 16.09 9.73 -9.91
N GLY A 234 16.70 10.01 -8.75
CA GLY A 234 17.42 11.25 -8.50
C GLY A 234 16.52 12.35 -7.94
N HIS A 235 17.07 13.56 -7.80
CA HIS A 235 16.42 14.69 -7.12
C HIS A 235 15.12 15.12 -7.81
N LEU A 236 14.07 15.32 -7.01
CA LEU A 236 12.75 15.81 -7.42
C LEU A 236 12.42 17.11 -6.66
N ARG A 237 11.64 18.02 -7.27
CA ARG A 237 11.10 19.22 -6.60
C ARG A 237 10.10 18.83 -5.51
N THR A 238 9.36 17.75 -5.73
CA THR A 238 8.36 17.22 -4.80
C THR A 238 9.07 16.52 -3.65
N VAL A 239 9.01 17.14 -2.47
CA VAL A 239 9.52 16.59 -1.22
C VAL A 239 8.37 15.93 -0.49
N LEU A 240 8.47 14.63 -0.24
CA LEU A 240 7.44 13.84 0.42
C LEU A 240 7.94 13.38 1.79
N ASN A 241 7.13 13.64 2.82
CA ASN A 241 7.36 13.06 4.14
C ASN A 241 6.73 11.65 4.25
N ARG A 242 6.90 11.01 5.40
CA ARG A 242 6.36 9.67 5.65
C ARG A 242 4.85 9.56 5.45
N ASP A 243 4.07 10.53 5.91
CA ASP A 243 2.61 10.52 5.79
C ASP A 243 2.15 10.76 4.35
N ASP A 244 2.86 11.61 3.60
CA ASP A 244 2.58 11.82 2.18
C ASP A 244 2.73 10.52 1.39
N VAL A 245 3.83 9.80 1.62
CA VAL A 245 4.06 8.49 0.98
C VAL A 245 3.04 7.45 1.45
N ARG A 246 2.51 7.58 2.66
CA ARG A 246 1.47 6.69 3.17
C ARG A 246 0.16 6.84 2.41
N LEU A 247 -0.15 8.00 1.84
CA LEU A 247 -1.36 8.22 1.02
C LEU A 247 -1.44 7.24 -0.15
N ALA A 248 -0.30 6.86 -0.74
CA ALA A 248 -0.25 5.88 -1.83
C ALA A 248 -0.75 4.47 -1.44
N VAL A 249 -1.01 4.22 -0.16
CA VAL A 249 -1.46 2.92 0.36
C VAL A 249 -2.65 3.02 1.32
N THR A 250 -3.40 4.12 1.28
CA THR A 250 -4.63 4.29 2.08
C THR A 250 -5.87 3.72 1.41
N GLU A 251 -5.81 3.43 0.10
CA GLU A 251 -6.91 2.82 -0.64
C GLU A 251 -7.24 1.42 -0.09
N THR A 252 -8.54 1.11 -0.03
CA THR A 252 -9.03 -0.18 0.47
C THR A 252 -9.48 -1.06 -0.68
N VAL A 253 -8.48 -1.65 -1.34
CA VAL A 253 -8.69 -2.50 -2.53
C VAL A 253 -8.96 -3.95 -2.14
N THR A 254 -8.30 -4.44 -1.08
CA THR A 254 -8.26 -5.88 -0.79
C THR A 254 -9.05 -6.29 0.44
N ALA A 255 -9.55 -5.36 1.27
CA ALA A 255 -10.29 -5.73 2.48
C ALA A 255 -11.67 -6.33 2.13
N SER A 256 -12.15 -7.28 2.94
CA SER A 256 -13.52 -7.78 2.77
C SER A 256 -14.53 -6.75 3.30
N ALA A 257 -15.78 -6.80 2.84
CA ALA A 257 -16.84 -5.90 3.32
C ALA A 257 -16.94 -5.86 4.85
N ARG A 258 -16.80 -7.01 5.52
CA ARG A 258 -16.77 -7.10 6.98
C ARG A 258 -15.61 -6.30 7.60
N LEU A 259 -14.41 -6.41 7.03
CA LEU A 259 -13.24 -5.69 7.51
C LEU A 259 -13.33 -4.19 7.22
N THR A 260 -13.90 -3.80 6.08
CA THR A 260 -14.17 -2.40 5.73
C THR A 260 -15.14 -1.77 6.74
N LEU A 261 -16.29 -2.41 6.99
CA LEU A 261 -17.26 -1.94 7.99
C LEU A 261 -16.65 -1.84 9.39
N GLN A 262 -15.82 -2.81 9.77
CA GLN A 262 -15.10 -2.75 11.03
C GLN A 262 -14.16 -1.55 11.10
N ARG A 263 -13.31 -1.35 10.08
CA ARG A 263 -12.40 -0.19 9.99
C ARG A 263 -13.17 1.13 10.08
N ASP A 264 -14.28 1.26 9.35
CA ASP A 264 -15.07 2.49 9.29
C ASP A 264 -15.70 2.81 10.64
N LYS A 265 -16.24 1.80 11.32
CA LYS A 265 -16.70 1.93 12.71
C LYS A 265 -15.56 2.41 13.62
N GLU A 266 -14.39 1.77 13.54
CA GLU A 266 -13.23 2.13 14.37
C GLU A 266 -12.74 3.56 14.10
N MET A 267 -12.73 3.99 12.84
CA MET A 267 -12.36 5.35 12.45
C MET A 267 -13.38 6.38 12.92
N ALA A 268 -14.67 6.14 12.69
CA ALA A 268 -15.75 7.02 13.13
C ALA A 268 -15.73 7.20 14.66
N TRP A 269 -15.48 6.13 15.40
CA TRP A 269 -15.41 6.19 16.86
C TRP A 269 -14.21 6.99 17.35
N LYS A 270 -13.04 6.80 16.74
CA LYS A 270 -11.85 7.62 17.05
C LYS A 270 -12.08 9.10 16.72
N LEU A 271 -12.71 9.41 15.59
CA LEU A 271 -13.09 10.79 15.25
C LEU A 271 -14.07 11.36 16.27
N GLY A 272 -15.07 10.58 16.70
CA GLY A 272 -16.00 10.99 17.75
C GLY A 272 -15.30 11.29 19.08
N PHE A 273 -14.30 10.50 19.46
CA PHE A 273 -13.48 10.79 20.63
C PHE A 273 -12.57 12.01 20.45
N ASP A 274 -12.01 12.23 19.26
CA ASP A 274 -11.24 13.44 18.94
C ASP A 274 -12.12 14.70 19.06
N CYS A 275 -13.35 14.64 18.54
CA CYS A 275 -14.35 15.70 18.73
C CYS A 275 -14.61 15.96 20.20
N TYR A 276 -14.85 14.90 21.00
CA TYR A 276 -15.03 15.03 22.45
C TYR A 276 -13.85 15.73 23.12
N ARG A 277 -12.62 15.30 22.82
CA ARG A 277 -11.39 15.91 23.36
C ARG A 277 -11.29 17.40 23.07
N ARG A 278 -11.63 17.81 21.84
CA ARG A 278 -11.61 19.21 21.43
C ARG A 278 -12.65 20.07 22.17
N THR A 279 -13.72 19.48 22.71
CA THR A 279 -14.68 20.22 23.56
C THR A 279 -14.14 20.56 24.94
N ILE A 280 -13.16 19.78 25.44
CA ILE A 280 -12.58 19.96 26.78
C ILE A 280 -11.37 20.90 26.71
N ALA A 281 -10.51 20.70 25.71
CA ALA A 281 -9.31 21.48 25.52
C ALA A 281 -9.17 21.86 24.05
N ALA A 282 -9.05 23.16 23.79
CA ALA A 282 -8.66 23.63 22.47
C ALA A 282 -7.21 23.20 22.20
N GLY A 283 -6.95 22.67 21.01
CA GLY A 283 -5.61 22.27 20.61
C GLY A 283 -5.60 21.51 19.29
N ASP A 284 -4.39 21.31 18.78
CA ASP A 284 -4.15 20.50 17.60
C ASP A 284 -4.50 19.03 17.83
N TYR A 285 -4.68 18.30 16.74
CA TYR A 285 -4.86 16.85 16.76
C TYR A 285 -3.75 16.17 17.58
N GLN A 286 -4.13 15.18 18.41
CA GLN A 286 -3.15 14.32 19.07
C GLN A 286 -3.35 12.87 18.64
N SER A 287 -2.25 12.22 18.30
CA SER A 287 -2.21 10.85 17.84
C SER A 287 -2.79 9.87 18.88
N PHE A 288 -3.43 8.82 18.39
CA PHE A 288 -3.96 7.76 19.24
C PHE A 288 -2.85 6.75 19.55
N LYS A 289 -2.61 6.47 20.84
CA LYS A 289 -1.94 5.23 21.24
C LYS A 289 -2.78 4.04 20.73
N PRO A 290 -2.16 2.89 20.37
CA PRO A 290 -2.91 1.72 19.91
C PRO A 290 -4.09 1.42 20.83
N VAL A 291 -5.28 1.34 20.24
CA VAL A 291 -6.54 1.12 20.97
C VAL A 291 -6.84 -0.38 20.97
N PRO A 292 -7.08 -1.01 22.13
CA PRO A 292 -7.39 -2.44 22.18
C PRO A 292 -8.61 -2.78 21.32
N ALA A 293 -8.49 -3.82 20.47
CA ALA A 293 -9.57 -4.24 19.57
C ALA A 293 -10.88 -4.60 20.33
N ALA A 294 -10.77 -5.06 21.58
CA ALA A 294 -11.92 -5.35 22.42
C ALA A 294 -12.80 -4.12 22.70
N TRP A 295 -12.24 -2.90 22.70
CA TRP A 295 -12.98 -1.67 23.01
C TRP A 295 -13.96 -1.30 21.90
N PHE A 296 -13.78 -1.83 20.69
CA PHE A 296 -14.69 -1.62 19.57
C PHE A 296 -15.86 -2.63 19.52
N ARG A 297 -15.89 -3.61 20.44
CA ARG A 297 -16.96 -4.63 20.48
C ARG A 297 -18.21 -4.14 21.22
N GLY A 298 -18.07 -3.19 22.14
CA GLY A 298 -19.16 -2.62 22.92
C GLY A 298 -19.98 -1.58 22.15
N SER A 299 -20.52 -0.62 22.90
CA SER A 299 -21.19 0.59 22.41
C SER A 299 -20.22 1.76 22.25
N PHE A 300 -20.62 2.77 21.49
CA PHE A 300 -19.82 3.99 21.32
C PHE A 300 -19.63 4.74 22.65
N ILE A 301 -20.64 4.69 23.52
CA ILE A 301 -20.60 5.26 24.88
C ILE A 301 -19.50 4.59 25.70
N GLU A 302 -19.47 3.26 25.75
CA GLU A 302 -18.44 2.51 26.47
C GLU A 302 -17.04 2.81 25.93
N PHE A 303 -16.89 2.88 24.61
CA PHE A 303 -15.63 3.26 23.97
C PHE A 303 -15.15 4.65 24.42
N LEU A 304 -16.04 5.65 24.43
CA LEU A 304 -15.69 7.01 24.86
C LEU A 304 -15.29 7.04 26.34
N THR A 305 -16.02 6.35 27.22
CA THR A 305 -15.71 6.22 28.65
C THR A 305 -14.32 5.62 28.88
N LEU A 306 -14.01 4.51 28.17
CA LEU A 306 -12.70 3.85 28.25
C LEU A 306 -11.57 4.74 27.75
N MET A 307 -11.79 5.46 26.65
CA MET A 307 -10.81 6.37 26.07
C MET A 307 -10.57 7.61 26.94
N ALA A 308 -11.62 8.18 27.54
CA ALA A 308 -11.52 9.29 28.47
C ALA A 308 -10.76 8.89 29.74
N ALA A 309 -11.10 7.74 30.33
CA ALA A 309 -10.38 7.19 31.49
C ALA A 309 -8.90 6.96 31.19
N ARG A 310 -8.56 6.42 30.01
CA ARG A 310 -7.17 6.18 29.59
C ARG A 310 -6.34 7.46 29.52
N GLN A 311 -6.96 8.58 29.17
CA GLN A 311 -6.29 9.89 29.03
C GLN A 311 -6.49 10.79 30.26
N ALA A 312 -7.07 10.26 31.35
CA ALA A 312 -7.41 11.03 32.54
C ALA A 312 -8.24 12.29 32.23
N LEU A 313 -9.15 12.18 31.24
CA LEU A 313 -10.08 13.24 30.88
C LEU A 313 -11.39 13.11 31.70
N PRO A 314 -12.18 14.18 31.81
CA PRO A 314 -13.54 14.11 32.35
C PRO A 314 -14.34 12.99 31.68
N GLN A 315 -15.39 12.50 32.34
CA GLN A 315 -16.29 11.56 31.68
C GLN A 315 -17.23 12.32 30.73
N PRO A 316 -17.48 11.80 29.52
CA PRO A 316 -18.46 12.39 28.60
C PRO A 316 -19.84 12.41 29.24
N ALA A 317 -20.47 13.58 29.25
CA ALA A 317 -21.87 13.72 29.69
C ALA A 317 -22.79 13.25 28.55
N PHE A 318 -23.40 12.08 28.73
CA PHE A 318 -24.40 11.57 27.79
C PHE A 318 -25.77 12.05 28.25
N ALA A 319 -26.31 13.09 27.59
CA ALA A 319 -27.72 13.38 27.75
C ALA A 319 -28.53 12.19 27.20
N ALA A 320 -29.33 11.55 28.03
CA ALA A 320 -30.30 10.57 27.57
C ALA A 320 -31.22 11.29 26.58
N ARG A 321 -31.17 10.91 25.30
CA ARG A 321 -32.22 11.30 24.36
C ARG A 321 -33.49 10.59 24.82
N ALA A 322 -34.44 11.37 25.33
CA ALA A 322 -35.81 10.93 25.56
C ALA A 322 -36.51 10.64 24.22
#